data_AF-A0A136IIN2-F1
#
_entry.id   AF-A0A136IIN2-F1
#
_cell.length_a   1.000
_cell.length_b   1.000
_cell.length_c   1.000
_cell.angle_alpha   90.00
_cell.angle_beta   90.00
_cell.angle_gamma   90.00
#
_symmetry.space_group_name_H-M   'P 1'
#
loop_
_entity.id
_entity.type
_entity.pdbx_description
1 polymer ?
#
loop_
_entity_poly.entity_id
_entity_poly.type
_entity_poly.pdbx_seq_one_letter_code
_entity_poly.pdbx_strand_id
1 'polypeptide(L)'
;MSSNRIKGVRRHVGPNWNEGQNLSEDMPKPVELGDDDFGAMHTVCCVIHHRIDLLTQTLDPADVLRVAIVVDKYDLSVAMKFALAPWLKLRDDMNMMQLGYMMAATHRLRDEERFVETTLALILRCDASYWCLSEHEMISEVLCAKTSGKVACQLCDSWPSRISARHRFGCWGLYAE
;
A
#
# COMPACT_ATOMS: atom_id res chain seq x y z
N MET A 1 -16.20 24.43 26.65
CA MET A 1 -15.20 24.22 25.58
C MET A 1 -14.93 22.72 25.51
N SER A 2 -15.57 22.02 24.57
CA SER A 2 -15.55 20.55 24.52
C SER A 2 -14.28 20.08 23.81
N SER A 3 -13.35 19.50 24.58
CA SER A 3 -12.10 18.94 24.08
C SER A 3 -12.38 17.61 23.37
N ASN A 4 -12.62 17.64 22.06
CA ASN A 4 -12.63 16.45 21.21
C ASN A 4 -11.19 15.95 20.99
N ARG A 5 -10.67 15.19 21.96
CA ARG A 5 -9.37 14.52 21.84
C ARG A 5 -9.58 13.13 21.26
N ILE A 6 -9.15 12.93 20.01
CA ILE A 6 -9.13 11.62 19.34
C ILE A 6 -8.29 10.66 20.20
N LYS A 7 -8.89 9.54 20.63
CA LYS A 7 -8.28 8.60 21.60
C LYS A 7 -7.23 7.64 21.01
N GLY A 8 -6.71 7.89 19.80
CA GLY A 8 -5.87 6.93 19.07
C GLY A 8 -4.35 7.03 19.31
N VAL A 9 -3.78 8.23 19.43
CA VAL A 9 -2.31 8.41 19.51
C VAL A 9 -1.84 8.45 20.97
N ARG A 10 -2.11 7.39 21.74
CA ARG A 10 -1.74 7.38 23.18
C ARG A 10 -0.69 6.33 23.57
N ARG A 11 -0.28 5.46 22.64
CA ARG A 11 0.62 4.35 22.98
C ARG A 11 2.09 4.64 22.74
N HIS A 12 2.45 5.54 21.81
CA HIS A 12 3.86 5.85 21.47
C HIS A 12 4.35 7.24 21.90
N VAL A 13 3.46 8.22 22.11
CA VAL A 13 3.82 9.60 22.52
C VAL A 13 3.34 9.93 23.94
N GLY A 14 3.19 8.91 24.78
CA GLY A 14 2.80 9.08 26.18
C GLY A 14 3.94 9.66 27.03
N PRO A 15 3.66 10.14 28.25
CA PRO A 15 4.69 10.65 29.16
C PRO A 15 5.72 9.58 29.57
N ASN A 16 5.49 8.30 29.28
CA ASN A 16 6.48 7.26 29.55
C ASN A 16 7.49 7.06 28.41
N TRP A 17 7.39 7.84 27.33
CA TRP A 17 8.24 7.74 26.16
C TRP A 17 9.09 8.99 25.99
N ASN A 18 10.35 8.82 25.60
CA ASN A 18 11.27 9.94 25.35
C ASN A 18 10.73 10.93 24.31
N GLU A 19 9.91 10.46 23.37
CA GLU A 19 9.23 11.29 22.37
C GLU A 19 8.15 12.19 22.98
N GLY A 20 7.46 11.73 24.02
CA GLY A 20 6.39 12.50 24.69
C GLY A 20 6.88 13.44 25.80
N GLN A 21 8.19 13.51 26.01
CA GLN A 21 8.82 14.31 27.06
C GLN A 21 9.50 15.57 26.49
N ASN A 22 9.50 16.65 27.27
CA ASN A 22 10.11 17.94 26.91
C ASN A 22 9.57 18.56 25.60
N LEU A 23 8.27 18.39 25.34
CA LEU A 23 7.60 19.03 24.21
C LEU A 23 7.48 20.54 24.48
N SER A 24 7.98 21.36 23.56
CA SER A 24 7.84 22.82 23.56
C SER A 24 7.13 23.24 22.26
N GLU A 25 6.21 24.20 22.36
CA GLU A 25 5.55 24.78 21.19
C GLU A 25 6.52 25.64 20.36
N ASP A 26 7.43 26.36 21.03
CA ASP A 26 8.39 27.27 20.39
C ASP A 26 9.62 26.53 19.84
N MET A 27 9.90 25.33 20.35
CA MET A 27 11.03 24.51 19.95
C MET A 27 10.60 23.05 19.82
N PRO A 28 9.86 22.71 18.75
CA PRO A 28 9.38 21.36 18.55
C PRO A 28 10.56 20.40 18.46
N LYS A 29 10.49 19.32 19.22
CA LYS A 29 11.51 18.27 19.22
C LYS A 29 11.43 17.49 17.91
N PRO A 30 12.56 17.28 17.18
CA PRO A 30 12.55 16.43 16.01
C PRO A 30 12.26 14.99 16.41
N VAL A 31 11.39 14.34 15.65
CA VAL A 31 11.11 12.90 15.75
C VAL A 31 11.67 12.25 14.49
N GLU A 32 12.60 11.32 14.69
CA GLU A 32 13.22 10.57 13.59
C GLU A 32 12.20 9.56 13.04
N LEU A 33 11.94 9.61 11.74
CA LEU A 33 11.00 8.72 11.05
C LEU A 33 11.63 7.37 10.65
N GLY A 34 12.94 7.20 10.90
CA GLY A 34 13.68 5.99 10.50
C GLY A 34 13.66 5.79 8.99
N ASP A 35 13.25 4.60 8.54
CA ASP A 35 13.20 4.20 7.13
C ASP A 35 11.90 4.62 6.41
N ASP A 36 11.01 5.38 7.06
CA ASP A 36 9.73 5.78 6.45
C ASP A 36 9.88 6.90 5.42
N ASP A 37 9.07 6.82 4.38
CA ASP A 37 8.99 7.87 3.36
C ASP A 37 8.37 9.15 3.97
N PHE A 38 9.16 10.24 3.95
CA PHE A 38 8.76 11.53 4.50
C PHE A 38 7.47 12.07 3.85
N GLY A 39 7.32 11.93 2.53
CA GLY A 39 6.16 12.45 1.79
C GLY A 39 4.88 11.70 2.15
N ALA A 40 4.96 10.37 2.24
CA ALA A 40 3.86 9.52 2.66
C ALA A 40 3.45 9.79 4.12
N MET A 41 4.43 9.90 5.02
CA MET A 41 4.17 10.23 6.43
C MET A 41 3.55 11.62 6.57
N HIS A 42 4.07 12.62 5.85
CA HIS A 42 3.49 13.97 5.82
C HIS A 42 2.03 13.95 5.34
N THR A 43 1.74 13.16 4.30
CA THR A 43 0.38 12.98 3.76
C THR A 43 -0.56 12.39 4.81
N VAL A 44 -0.13 11.32 5.49
CA VAL A 44 -0.89 10.68 6.57
C VAL A 44 -1.15 11.66 7.71
N CYS A 45 -0.13 12.41 8.15
CA CYS A 45 -0.27 13.44 9.17
C CYS A 45 -1.26 14.53 8.76
N CYS A 46 -1.21 15.02 7.52
CA CYS A 46 -2.17 16.00 7.02
C CYS A 46 -3.61 15.49 7.10
N VAL A 47 -3.86 14.23 6.71
CA VAL A 47 -5.20 13.63 6.81
C VAL A 47 -5.65 13.51 8.27
N ILE A 48 -4.81 12.97 9.16
CA ILE A 48 -5.13 12.76 10.58
C ILE A 48 -5.42 14.08 11.29
N HIS A 49 -4.70 15.14 10.92
CA HIS A 49 -4.89 16.49 11.46
C HIS A 49 -5.96 17.32 10.72
N HIS A 50 -6.73 16.70 9.81
CA HIS A 50 -7.77 17.36 9.00
C HIS A 50 -7.24 18.55 8.17
N ARG A 51 -5.96 18.54 7.81
CA ARG A 51 -5.28 19.51 6.94
C ARG A 51 -5.27 19.03 5.49
N ILE A 52 -6.41 18.53 5.03
CA ILE A 52 -6.58 17.97 3.68
C ILE A 52 -6.46 19.08 2.63
N ASP A 53 -6.68 20.35 3.02
CA ASP A 53 -6.46 21.55 2.20
C ASP A 53 -5.02 21.68 1.67
N LEU A 54 -4.05 21.04 2.35
CA LEU A 54 -2.65 21.03 1.94
C LEU A 54 -2.30 19.91 0.94
N LEU A 55 -3.23 19.01 0.65
CA LEU A 55 -3.01 17.85 -0.19
C LEU A 55 -3.66 18.01 -1.57
N THR A 56 -3.07 17.37 -2.57
CA THR A 56 -3.69 17.27 -3.88
C THR A 56 -4.86 16.28 -3.84
N GLN A 57 -5.91 16.58 -4.59
CA GLN A 57 -7.07 15.70 -4.68
C GLN A 57 -6.74 14.35 -5.37
N THR A 58 -5.68 14.34 -6.18
CA THR A 58 -5.15 13.17 -6.88
C THR A 58 -3.70 12.94 -6.48
N LEU A 59 -3.34 11.70 -6.20
CA LEU A 59 -1.96 11.25 -6.01
C LEU A 59 -1.50 10.41 -7.20
N ASP A 60 -0.18 10.39 -7.42
CA ASP A 60 0.41 9.42 -8.34
C ASP A 60 0.28 8.00 -7.74
N PRO A 61 0.01 6.96 -8.54
CA PRO A 61 -0.11 5.58 -8.05
C PRO A 61 1.08 5.09 -7.21
N ALA A 62 2.30 5.54 -7.51
CA ALA A 62 3.46 5.20 -6.69
C ALA A 62 3.37 5.83 -5.29
N ASP A 63 2.92 7.09 -5.19
CA ASP A 63 2.69 7.76 -3.91
C ASP A 63 1.54 7.14 -3.13
N VAL A 64 0.49 6.69 -3.82
CA VAL A 64 -0.61 5.94 -3.20
C VAL A 64 -0.08 4.67 -2.54
N LEU A 65 0.83 3.94 -3.18
CA LEU A 65 1.46 2.76 -2.58
C LEU A 65 2.32 3.14 -1.36
N ARG A 66 3.14 4.19 -1.44
CA ARG A 66 3.94 4.64 -0.28
C ARG A 66 3.06 5.01 0.91
N VAL A 67 1.96 5.73 0.67
CA VAL A 67 0.96 6.04 1.69
C VAL A 67 0.35 4.75 2.24
N ALA A 68 -0.05 3.80 1.39
CA ALA A 68 -0.60 2.52 1.83
C ALA A 68 0.38 1.72 2.72
N ILE A 69 1.68 1.75 2.43
CA ILE A 69 2.73 1.13 3.26
C ILE A 69 2.76 1.75 4.66
N VAL A 70 2.78 3.08 4.75
CA VAL A 70 2.75 3.79 6.05
C VAL A 70 1.44 3.50 6.79
N VAL A 71 0.31 3.50 6.09
CA VAL A 71 -1.00 3.22 6.69
C VAL A 71 -1.07 1.81 7.27
N ASP A 72 -0.57 0.81 6.56
CA ASP A 72 -0.49 -0.58 7.05
C ASP A 72 0.51 -0.70 8.23
N LYS A 73 1.70 -0.10 8.11
CA LYS A 73 2.74 -0.13 9.17
C LYS A 73 2.25 0.43 10.50
N TYR A 74 1.45 1.49 10.48
CA TYR A 74 0.96 2.17 11.68
C TYR A 74 -0.48 1.81 12.06
N ASP A 75 -1.10 0.83 11.39
CA ASP A 75 -2.49 0.40 11.60
C ASP A 75 -3.52 1.55 11.52
N LEU A 76 -3.39 2.37 10.47
CA LEU A 76 -4.20 3.58 10.26
C LEU A 76 -5.33 3.39 9.24
N SER A 77 -5.59 2.16 8.79
CA SER A 77 -6.55 1.86 7.70
C SER A 77 -7.95 2.41 7.97
N VAL A 78 -8.42 2.36 9.22
CA VAL A 78 -9.73 2.91 9.62
C VAL A 78 -9.74 4.44 9.55
N ALA A 79 -8.67 5.09 10.04
CA ALA A 79 -8.57 6.55 10.06
C ALA A 79 -8.44 7.13 8.64
N MET A 80 -7.77 6.39 7.74
CA MET A 80 -7.45 6.84 6.39
C MET A 80 -8.50 6.44 5.35
N LYS A 81 -9.49 5.58 5.70
CA LYS A 81 -10.48 5.00 4.77
C LYS A 81 -11.10 6.01 3.80
N PHE A 82 -11.51 7.17 4.31
CA PHE A 82 -12.19 8.18 3.48
C PHE A 82 -11.22 8.98 2.59
N ALA A 83 -10.00 9.23 3.06
CA ALA A 83 -8.98 9.92 2.27
C ALA A 83 -8.44 9.04 1.15
N LEU A 84 -8.28 7.73 1.40
CA LEU A 84 -7.80 6.76 0.43
C LEU A 84 -8.80 6.50 -0.70
N ALA A 85 -10.10 6.59 -0.43
CA ALA A 85 -11.15 6.26 -1.40
C ALA A 85 -11.02 6.97 -2.77
N PRO A 86 -10.80 8.30 -2.86
CA PRO A 86 -10.56 8.97 -4.13
C PRO A 86 -9.20 8.62 -4.75
N TRP A 87 -8.17 8.43 -3.94
CA TRP A 87 -6.81 8.12 -4.42
C TRP A 87 -6.69 6.70 -4.99
N LEU A 88 -7.50 5.77 -4.48
CA LEU A 88 -7.57 4.39 -4.95
C LEU A 88 -8.45 4.20 -6.19
N LYS A 89 -8.95 5.28 -6.82
CA LYS A 89 -9.78 5.18 -8.02
C LYS A 89 -8.90 4.90 -9.25
N LEU A 90 -9.22 3.85 -9.99
CA LEU A 90 -8.55 3.54 -11.25
C LEU A 90 -8.82 4.60 -12.31
N ARG A 91 -7.81 4.85 -13.16
CA ARG A 91 -7.93 5.74 -14.32
C ARG A 91 -7.67 4.95 -15.61
N ASP A 92 -8.36 5.34 -16.67
CA ASP A 92 -8.29 4.68 -17.98
C ASP A 92 -6.95 4.87 -18.70
N ASP A 93 -6.10 5.77 -18.22
CA ASP A 93 -4.78 6.06 -18.77
C ASP A 93 -3.63 5.38 -18.00
N MET A 94 -3.93 4.64 -16.92
CA MET A 94 -2.89 3.97 -16.13
C MET A 94 -2.15 2.90 -16.95
N ASN A 95 -0.82 2.95 -16.90
CA ASN A 95 0.03 1.91 -17.46
C ASN A 95 0.13 0.69 -16.53
N MET A 96 0.78 -0.38 -16.99
CA MET A 96 0.95 -1.63 -16.23
C MET A 96 1.62 -1.42 -14.87
N MET A 97 2.68 -0.60 -14.79
CA MET A 97 3.37 -0.32 -13.53
C MET A 97 2.47 0.41 -12.54
N GLN A 98 1.71 1.39 -13.02
CA GLN A 98 0.75 2.15 -12.22
C GLN A 98 -0.35 1.23 -11.68
N LEU A 99 -0.92 0.36 -12.51
CA LEU A 99 -1.87 -0.66 -12.06
C LEU A 99 -1.23 -1.63 -11.05
N GLY A 100 0.04 -1.98 -11.23
CA GLY A 100 0.82 -2.76 -10.27
C GLY A 100 0.96 -2.08 -8.90
N TYR A 101 1.21 -0.77 -8.87
CA TYR A 101 1.23 -0.01 -7.62
C TYR A 101 -0.15 0.02 -6.94
N MET A 102 -1.21 0.22 -7.71
CA MET A 102 -2.59 0.22 -7.18
C MET A 102 -2.97 -1.15 -6.61
N MET A 103 -2.57 -2.24 -7.27
CA MET A 103 -2.79 -3.61 -6.78
C MET A 103 -2.04 -3.84 -5.46
N ALA A 104 -0.77 -3.44 -5.39
CA ALA A 104 0.00 -3.56 -4.16
C ALA A 104 -0.60 -2.71 -3.03
N ALA A 105 -1.06 -1.50 -3.33
CA ALA A 105 -1.66 -0.59 -2.35
C ALA A 105 -2.97 -1.16 -1.78
N THR A 106 -3.86 -1.63 -2.64
CA THR A 106 -5.14 -2.25 -2.24
C THR A 106 -4.93 -3.53 -1.44
N HIS A 107 -3.90 -4.33 -1.77
CA HIS A 107 -3.50 -5.49 -0.99
C HIS A 107 -3.07 -5.11 0.44
N ARG A 108 -2.17 -4.12 0.59
CA ARG A 108 -1.71 -3.63 1.91
C ARG A 108 -2.86 -3.12 2.76
N LEU A 109 -3.80 -2.42 2.14
CA LEU A 109 -4.97 -1.87 2.82
C LEU A 109 -6.06 -2.89 3.12
N ARG A 110 -5.90 -4.14 2.64
CA ARG A 110 -6.89 -5.22 2.76
C ARG A 110 -8.26 -4.83 2.19
N ASP A 111 -8.25 -4.03 1.12
CA ASP A 111 -9.45 -3.63 0.38
C ASP A 111 -9.70 -4.67 -0.73
N GLU A 112 -10.40 -5.76 -0.38
CA GLU A 112 -10.63 -6.90 -1.27
C GLU A 112 -11.37 -6.51 -2.56
N GLU A 113 -12.36 -5.62 -2.45
CA GLU A 113 -13.16 -5.18 -3.59
C GLU A 113 -12.29 -4.44 -4.62
N ARG A 114 -11.51 -3.47 -4.16
CA ARG A 114 -10.61 -2.72 -5.05
C ARG A 114 -9.43 -3.54 -5.52
N PHE A 115 -8.97 -4.50 -4.73
CA PHE A 115 -7.93 -5.42 -5.15
C PHE A 115 -8.39 -6.27 -6.34
N VAL A 116 -9.61 -6.82 -6.28
CA VAL A 116 -10.21 -7.56 -7.41
C VAL A 116 -10.39 -6.65 -8.63
N GLU A 117 -10.90 -5.44 -8.44
CA GLU A 117 -11.07 -4.47 -9.54
C GLU A 117 -9.73 -4.15 -10.22
N THR A 118 -8.70 -3.87 -9.43
CA THR A 118 -7.38 -3.47 -9.93
C THR A 118 -6.66 -4.62 -10.62
N THR A 119 -6.70 -5.82 -10.04
CA THR A 119 -6.10 -7.01 -10.64
C THR A 119 -6.81 -7.40 -11.94
N LEU A 120 -8.14 -7.28 -12.01
CA LEU A 120 -8.89 -7.48 -13.24
C LEU A 120 -8.48 -6.46 -14.31
N ALA A 121 -8.36 -5.18 -13.96
CA ALA A 121 -7.91 -4.15 -14.88
C ALA A 121 -6.49 -4.43 -15.39
N LEU A 122 -5.59 -4.87 -14.50
CA LEU A 122 -4.24 -5.29 -14.86
C LEU A 122 -4.26 -6.47 -15.86
N ILE A 123 -5.08 -7.50 -15.61
CA ILE A 123 -5.20 -8.67 -16.50
C ILE A 123 -5.74 -8.30 -17.88
N LEU A 124 -6.74 -7.42 -17.95
CA LEU A 124 -7.41 -7.08 -19.21
C LEU A 124 -6.62 -6.07 -20.06
N ARG A 125 -5.82 -5.21 -19.43
CA ARG A 125 -5.13 -4.09 -20.10
C ARG A 125 -3.66 -4.36 -20.36
N CYS A 126 -3.10 -5.42 -19.77
CA CYS A 126 -1.71 -5.80 -19.94
C CYS A 126 -1.50 -6.59 -21.23
N ASP A 127 -0.68 -6.03 -22.13
CA ASP A 127 -0.22 -6.67 -23.36
C ASP A 127 1.24 -7.16 -23.26
N ALA A 128 1.92 -6.94 -22.13
CA ALA A 128 3.32 -7.27 -21.90
C ALA A 128 3.53 -8.32 -20.80
N SER A 129 4.79 -8.70 -20.58
CA SER A 129 5.16 -9.64 -19.51
C SER A 129 5.05 -9.00 -18.12
N TYR A 130 4.43 -9.72 -17.17
CA TYR A 130 4.34 -9.31 -15.76
C TYR A 130 5.69 -9.34 -15.01
N TRP A 131 6.76 -9.80 -15.65
CA TRP A 131 8.09 -9.92 -15.03
C TRP A 131 8.62 -8.59 -14.46
N CYS A 132 8.30 -7.46 -15.11
CA CYS A 132 8.70 -6.14 -14.62
C CYS A 132 8.08 -5.80 -13.25
N LEU A 133 6.91 -6.34 -12.93
CA LEU A 133 6.27 -6.15 -11.63
C LEU A 133 6.98 -6.94 -10.53
N SER A 134 7.47 -8.15 -10.85
CA SER A 134 8.17 -9.00 -9.88
C SER A 134 9.57 -8.50 -9.51
N GLU A 135 10.23 -7.78 -10.41
CA GLU A 135 11.55 -7.18 -10.14
C GLU A 135 11.44 -5.83 -9.41
N HIS A 136 10.25 -5.24 -9.37
CA HIS A 136 10.08 -3.92 -8.78
C HIS A 136 9.98 -4.00 -7.26
N GLU A 137 10.93 -3.38 -6.55
CA GLU A 137 11.09 -3.40 -5.09
C GLU A 137 9.76 -3.32 -4.32
N MET A 138 8.99 -2.24 -4.48
CA MET A 138 7.73 -2.03 -3.73
C MET A 138 6.59 -3.02 -4.08
N ILE A 139 6.57 -3.58 -5.29
CA ILE A 139 5.49 -4.48 -5.76
C ILE A 139 5.88 -5.94 -5.48
N SER A 140 7.18 -6.25 -5.59
CA SER A 140 7.74 -7.58 -5.42
C SER A 140 7.36 -8.19 -4.07
N GLU A 141 7.24 -7.39 -3.01
CA GLU A 141 6.82 -7.89 -1.68
C GLU A 141 5.40 -8.48 -1.66
N VAL A 142 4.50 -7.95 -2.50
CA VAL A 142 3.12 -8.43 -2.61
C VAL A 142 3.05 -9.67 -3.52
N LEU A 143 3.86 -9.71 -4.58
CA LEU A 143 3.88 -10.80 -5.55
C LEU A 143 4.70 -12.02 -5.08
N CYS A 144 5.82 -11.74 -4.43
CA CYS A 144 6.74 -12.68 -3.82
C CYS A 144 6.56 -12.64 -2.30
N ALA A 145 5.37 -12.99 -1.82
CA ALA A 145 5.26 -13.43 -0.44
C ALA A 145 6.30 -14.54 -0.24
N LYS A 146 7.32 -14.31 0.60
CA LYS A 146 8.37 -15.29 0.91
C LYS A 146 7.73 -16.55 1.48
N THR A 147 7.34 -17.46 0.62
CA THR A 147 7.12 -18.86 0.96
C THR A 147 8.51 -19.45 1.14
N SER A 148 8.96 -19.50 2.39
CA SER A 148 10.17 -20.24 2.79
C SER A 148 10.21 -21.59 2.06
N GLY A 149 11.07 -21.69 1.04
CA GLY A 149 11.44 -22.93 0.36
C GLY A 149 10.54 -23.46 -0.77
N LYS A 150 9.44 -22.81 -1.15
CA LYS A 150 8.65 -23.23 -2.33
C LYS A 150 8.02 -22.02 -3.00
N VAL A 151 8.48 -21.61 -4.18
CA VAL A 151 7.80 -20.57 -4.96
C VAL A 151 6.41 -21.09 -5.33
N ALA A 152 5.43 -20.75 -4.50
CA ALA A 152 4.02 -20.91 -4.80
C ALA A 152 3.51 -19.48 -4.93
N CYS A 153 3.29 -19.04 -6.16
CA CYS A 153 2.69 -17.74 -6.43
C CYS A 153 1.28 -17.77 -5.82
N GLN A 154 1.01 -16.93 -4.81
CA GLN A 154 -0.30 -16.85 -4.15
C GLN A 154 -1.43 -16.45 -5.12
N LEU A 155 -1.07 -15.89 -6.29
CA LEU A 155 -2.01 -15.63 -7.39
C LEU A 155 -2.55 -16.92 -8.05
N CYS A 156 -1.85 -18.05 -7.92
CA CYS A 156 -2.31 -19.33 -8.46
C CYS A 156 -3.42 -19.95 -7.60
N ASP A 157 -3.39 -19.75 -6.28
CA ASP A 157 -4.32 -20.40 -5.34
C ASP A 157 -5.68 -19.69 -5.25
N SER A 158 -5.75 -18.42 -5.67
CA SER A 158 -6.97 -17.60 -5.70
C SER A 158 -7.63 -17.53 -7.09
N TRP A 159 -7.06 -18.20 -8.09
CA TRP A 159 -7.53 -18.12 -9.47
C TRP A 159 -8.75 -19.03 -9.71
N PRO A 160 -9.89 -18.52 -10.23
CA PRO A 160 -11.05 -19.36 -10.51
C PRO A 160 -10.71 -20.40 -11.59
N SER A 161 -11.02 -21.67 -11.31
CA SER A 161 -10.71 -22.85 -12.15
C SER A 161 -11.36 -22.88 -13.54
N ARG A 162 -11.94 -21.77 -14.01
CA ARG A 162 -12.68 -21.66 -15.29
C ARG A 162 -11.91 -21.03 -16.44
N ILE A 163 -10.69 -20.56 -16.23
CA ILE A 163 -9.80 -20.10 -17.32
C ILE A 163 -8.77 -21.20 -17.63
N SER A 164 -9.28 -22.38 -17.99
CA SER A 164 -8.46 -23.46 -18.55
C SER A 164 -8.76 -23.55 -20.03
N ALA A 165 -7.76 -23.27 -20.87
CA ALA A 165 -7.41 -24.13 -22.01
C ALA A 165 -6.38 -23.55 -23.00
N ARG A 166 -6.04 -22.24 -22.98
CA ARG A 166 -5.22 -21.69 -24.10
C ARG A 166 -3.80 -21.23 -23.81
N HIS A 167 -3.41 -20.94 -22.58
CA HIS A 167 -2.00 -20.63 -22.28
C HIS A 167 -1.48 -21.56 -21.18
N ARG A 168 -1.03 -22.72 -21.63
CA ARG A 168 -0.21 -23.66 -20.86
C ARG A 168 1.18 -23.00 -20.74
N PHE A 169 1.34 -22.08 -19.79
CA PHE A 169 2.67 -21.56 -19.43
C PHE A 169 3.49 -22.72 -18.86
N GLY A 170 4.68 -22.91 -19.42
CA GLY A 170 5.56 -24.04 -19.15
C GLY A 170 6.02 -24.08 -17.69
N CYS A 171 5.36 -24.92 -16.90
CA CYS A 171 5.85 -25.41 -15.62
C CYS A 171 6.50 -26.79 -15.82
N TRP A 172 7.55 -26.90 -16.62
CA TRP A 172 8.39 -28.11 -16.68
C TRP A 172 9.83 -27.69 -16.87
N GLY A 173 10.69 -28.08 -15.92
CA GLY A 173 12.13 -28.22 -16.19
C GLY A 173 13.08 -27.54 -15.22
N LEU A 174 12.97 -27.76 -13.91
CA LEU A 174 14.13 -27.83 -13.02
C LEU A 174 13.84 -28.91 -11.97
N TYR A 175 14.83 -29.78 -11.73
CA TYR A 175 14.78 -31.09 -11.04
C TYR A 175 14.45 -32.30 -11.92
N ALA A 176 15.45 -32.73 -12.68
CA ALA A 176 15.75 -34.14 -12.86
C ALA A 176 17.27 -34.31 -12.70
N GLU A 177 17.65 -35.03 -11.64
CA GLU A 177 18.98 -35.55 -11.23
C GLU A 177 20.07 -34.54 -10.78
#